data_AF-A0A356S5Q0-F1
#
_entry.id   AF-A0A356S5Q0-F1
#
_cell.length_a   1.000
_cell.length_b   1.000
_cell.length_c   1.000
_cell.angle_alpha   90.00
_cell.angle_beta   90.00
_cell.angle_gamma   90.00
#
_symmetry.space_group_name_H-M   'P 1'
#
loop_
_entity.id
_entity.type
_entity.pdbx_description
1 polymer ?
#
loop_
_entity_poly.entity_id
_entity_poly.type
_entity_poly.pdbx_seq_one_letter_code
_entity_poly.pdbx_strand_id
1 'polypeptide(L)'
;MAFEQISSIKCFGGTQSRYKHFSTTCICEMTFSVFLPEQLAMGADLQLPVLYWLSGLTCTDENFVQKAGFQRLASELGLIVVAPDTSPRGEAVPDDPESAYDIGLGAGFYVDATEEPWNKHYNMYSYVVEELPELLQRHFP
;
A
#
# COMPACT_ATOMS: atom_id res chain seq x y z
N MET A 1 5.76 -5.52 -14.21
CA MET A 1 5.94 -6.47 -13.10
C MET A 1 4.61 -7.16 -12.84
N ALA A 2 4.59 -8.41 -12.39
CA ALA A 2 3.34 -9.13 -12.16
C ALA A 2 2.79 -8.82 -10.75
N PHE A 3 1.47 -8.61 -10.65
CA PHE A 3 0.74 -8.49 -9.38
C PHE A 3 0.19 -9.85 -9.02
N GLU A 4 0.35 -10.24 -7.77
CA GLU A 4 -0.41 -11.34 -7.21
C GLU A 4 -1.56 -10.76 -6.40
N GLN A 5 -2.80 -11.01 -6.84
CA GLN A 5 -3.98 -10.69 -6.03
C GLN A 5 -4.09 -11.71 -4.90
N ILE A 6 -3.87 -11.26 -3.66
CA ILE A 6 -3.94 -12.08 -2.45
C ILE A 6 -5.41 -12.32 -2.06
N SER A 7 -6.23 -11.28 -2.11
CA SER A 7 -7.65 -11.35 -1.75
C SER A 7 -8.48 -10.30 -2.46
N SER A 8 -9.79 -10.53 -2.54
CA SER A 8 -10.76 -9.58 -3.11
C SER A 8 -12.13 -9.79 -2.47
N ILE A 9 -12.71 -8.70 -1.95
CA ILE A 9 -13.93 -8.70 -1.14
C ILE A 9 -14.84 -7.57 -1.62
N LYS A 10 -16.10 -7.89 -1.94
CA LYS A 10 -17.11 -6.86 -2.23
C LYS A 10 -17.50 -6.11 -0.97
N CYS A 11 -17.54 -4.78 -1.02
CA CYS A 11 -17.85 -3.93 0.13
C CYS A 11 -18.49 -2.61 -0.32
N PHE A 12 -19.70 -2.30 0.17
CA PHE A 12 -20.42 -1.05 -0.13
C PHE A 12 -20.51 -0.68 -1.63
N GLY A 13 -20.82 -1.65 -2.50
CA GLY A 13 -20.86 -1.45 -3.96
C GLY A 13 -19.49 -1.51 -4.64
N GLY A 14 -18.40 -1.19 -3.93
CA GLY A 14 -17.04 -1.35 -4.43
C GLY A 14 -16.42 -2.73 -4.18
N THR A 15 -15.14 -2.83 -4.51
CA THR A 15 -14.29 -3.99 -4.27
C THR A 15 -13.04 -3.58 -3.49
N GLN A 16 -12.81 -4.21 -2.36
CA GLN A 16 -11.56 -4.13 -1.59
C GLN A 16 -10.67 -5.31 -2.00
N SER A 17 -9.52 -5.02 -2.58
CA SER A 17 -8.54 -6.04 -2.99
C SER A 17 -7.19 -5.81 -2.33
N ARG A 18 -6.45 -6.89 -2.13
CA ARG A 18 -5.09 -6.89 -1.59
C ARG A 18 -4.15 -7.50 -2.60
N TYR A 19 -3.02 -6.85 -2.82
CA TYR A 19 -2.04 -7.24 -3.83
C TYR A 19 -0.65 -7.30 -3.25
N LYS A 20 0.15 -8.21 -3.79
CA LYS A 20 1.58 -8.31 -3.54
C LYS A 20 2.33 -8.17 -4.85
N HIS A 21 3.48 -7.50 -4.79
CA HIS A 21 4.40 -7.36 -5.90
C HIS A 21 5.83 -7.22 -5.40
N PHE A 22 6.79 -7.57 -6.24
CA PHE A 22 8.19 -7.21 -6.00
C PHE A 22 8.36 -5.71 -6.20
N SER A 23 8.83 -5.00 -5.17
CA SER A 23 9.23 -3.60 -5.22
C SER A 23 10.69 -3.49 -5.61
N THR A 24 10.97 -2.65 -6.60
CA THR A 24 12.32 -2.34 -7.04
C THR A 24 13.00 -1.26 -6.20
N THR A 25 12.24 -0.37 -5.55
CA THR A 25 12.83 0.61 -4.62
C THR A 25 13.19 -0.05 -3.28
N CYS A 26 12.31 -0.90 -2.74
CA CYS A 26 12.51 -1.59 -1.45
C CYS A 26 13.22 -2.95 -1.58
N ILE A 27 13.42 -3.45 -2.80
CA ILE A 27 14.12 -4.71 -3.11
C ILE A 27 13.56 -5.90 -2.29
N CYS A 28 12.24 -5.98 -2.18
CA CYS A 28 11.52 -7.05 -1.51
C CYS A 28 10.08 -7.16 -2.04
N GLU A 29 9.36 -8.21 -1.63
CA GLU A 29 7.92 -8.27 -1.84
C GLU A 29 7.23 -7.24 -0.94
N MET A 30 6.40 -6.39 -1.53
CA MET A 30 5.58 -5.40 -0.85
C MET A 30 4.10 -5.76 -1.00
N THR A 31 3.31 -5.41 0.00
CA THR A 31 1.85 -5.59 -0.02
C THR A 31 1.16 -4.24 0.06
N PHE A 32 0.07 -4.10 -0.68
CA PHE A 32 -0.82 -2.96 -0.57
C PHE A 32 -2.27 -3.40 -0.75
N SER A 33 -3.17 -2.60 -0.19
CA SER A 33 -4.61 -2.74 -0.33
C SER A 33 -5.17 -1.59 -1.16
N VAL A 34 -6.19 -1.88 -1.98
CA VAL A 34 -6.90 -0.89 -2.79
C VAL A 34 -8.40 -1.12 -2.75
N PHE A 35 -9.14 -0.03 -2.55
CA PHE A 35 -10.59 0.01 -2.69
C PHE A 35 -10.95 0.67 -4.02
N LEU A 36 -11.68 -0.05 -4.85
CA LEU A 36 -12.20 0.41 -6.14
C LEU A 36 -13.72 0.57 -6.06
N PRO A 37 -14.28 1.78 -6.21
CA PRO A 37 -15.72 2.00 -6.20
C PRO A 37 -16.36 1.51 -7.52
N GLU A 38 -17.64 1.12 -7.50
CA GLU A 38 -18.34 0.56 -8.68
C GLU A 38 -18.44 1.51 -9.86
N GLN A 39 -18.35 2.82 -9.62
CA GLN A 39 -18.38 3.86 -10.63
C GLN A 39 -17.31 3.64 -11.71
N LEU A 40 -16.15 3.07 -11.37
CA LEU A 40 -15.11 2.73 -12.34
C LEU A 40 -15.60 1.74 -13.43
N ALA A 41 -16.62 0.93 -13.14
CA ALA A 41 -17.22 0.03 -14.13
C ALA A 41 -18.26 0.71 -15.03
N MET A 42 -18.65 1.96 -14.75
CA MET A 42 -19.73 2.66 -15.46
C MET A 42 -19.29 3.32 -16.78
N GLY A 43 -17.99 3.50 -17.01
CA GLY A 43 -17.49 4.08 -18.26
C GLY A 43 -15.98 3.90 -18.41
N ALA A 44 -15.53 3.55 -19.62
CA ALA A 44 -14.14 3.20 -19.90
C ALA A 44 -13.14 4.37 -19.70
N ASP A 45 -13.62 5.62 -19.73
CA ASP A 45 -12.80 6.83 -19.59
C ASP A 45 -12.98 7.54 -18.24
N LEU A 46 -13.72 6.94 -17.29
CA LEU A 46 -13.98 7.59 -16.01
C LEU A 46 -12.75 7.50 -15.10
N GLN A 47 -12.11 8.63 -14.85
CA GLN A 47 -11.03 8.76 -13.86
C GLN A 47 -11.59 9.23 -12.52
N LEU A 48 -11.18 8.55 -11.45
CA LEU A 48 -11.56 8.89 -10.08
C LEU A 48 -10.33 9.37 -9.28
N PRO A 49 -10.51 10.28 -8.30
CA PRO A 49 -9.42 10.69 -7.43
C PRO A 49 -8.92 9.52 -6.57
N VAL A 50 -7.61 9.46 -6.38
CA VAL A 50 -6.94 8.47 -5.53
C VAL A 50 -6.50 9.13 -4.22
N LEU A 51 -6.92 8.56 -3.09
CA LEU A 51 -6.42 8.90 -1.76
C LEU A 51 -5.43 7.82 -1.30
N TYR A 52 -4.20 8.23 -1.00
CA TYR A 52 -3.21 7.37 -0.35
C TYR A 52 -3.31 7.53 1.16
N TRP A 53 -3.54 6.42 1.86
CA TRP A 53 -3.56 6.34 3.31
C TRP A 53 -2.25 5.74 3.82
N LEU A 54 -1.51 6.50 4.61
CA LEU A 54 -0.26 6.07 5.23
C LEU A 54 -0.50 5.71 6.69
N SER A 55 -0.44 4.41 7.00
CA SER A 55 -0.67 3.91 8.36
C SER A 55 0.50 4.20 9.30
N GLY A 56 0.25 4.13 10.62
CA GLY A 56 1.25 4.37 11.65
C GLY A 56 2.08 3.13 12.04
N LEU A 57 2.87 3.28 13.10
CA LEU A 57 3.72 2.21 13.64
C LEU A 57 2.97 0.89 13.83
N THR A 58 3.66 -0.22 13.58
CA THR A 58 3.19 -1.61 13.71
C THR A 58 2.07 -2.05 12.76
N CYS A 59 1.51 -1.12 11.97
CA CYS A 59 0.41 -1.44 11.07
C CYS A 59 0.89 -2.22 9.83
N THR A 60 -0.04 -2.95 9.23
CA THR A 60 0.05 -3.42 7.85
C THR A 60 -0.89 -2.59 6.96
N ASP A 61 -1.00 -2.97 5.69
CA ASP A 61 -2.01 -2.43 4.77
C ASP A 61 -3.46 -2.67 5.24
N GLU A 62 -3.69 -3.63 6.15
CA GLU A 62 -5.03 -4.08 6.53
C GLU A 62 -5.65 -3.29 7.71
N ASN A 63 -4.84 -2.65 8.56
CA ASN A 63 -5.35 -2.00 9.78
C ASN A 63 -6.41 -0.94 9.47
N PHE A 64 -6.10 -0.01 8.57
CA PHE A 64 -7.02 1.01 8.10
C PHE A 64 -8.20 0.39 7.36
N VAL A 65 -7.92 -0.59 6.48
CA VAL A 65 -8.92 -1.27 5.66
C VAL A 65 -10.03 -1.88 6.50
N GLN A 66 -9.67 -2.56 7.57
CA GLN A 66 -10.64 -3.30 8.38
C GLN A 66 -11.31 -2.42 9.45
N LYS A 67 -10.67 -1.33 9.90
CA LYS A 67 -11.07 -0.64 11.13
C LYS A 67 -11.55 0.80 10.93
N ALA A 68 -11.26 1.45 9.80
CA ALA A 68 -11.59 2.88 9.61
C ALA A 68 -13.03 3.14 9.12
N GLY A 69 -13.70 2.14 8.53
CA GLY A 69 -15.07 2.29 8.01
C GLY A 69 -15.20 3.25 6.82
N PHE A 70 -14.10 3.50 6.09
CA PHE A 70 -14.04 4.51 5.02
C PHE A 70 -14.81 4.11 3.76
N GLN A 71 -14.97 2.81 3.48
CA GLN A 71 -15.44 2.27 2.20
C GLN A 71 -16.84 2.79 1.83
N ARG A 72 -17.73 2.95 2.82
CA ARG A 72 -19.09 3.46 2.56
C ARG A 72 -19.05 4.84 1.92
N LEU A 73 -18.25 5.75 2.47
CA LEU A 73 -18.18 7.13 1.99
C LEU A 73 -17.29 7.23 0.74
N ALA A 74 -16.24 6.41 0.65
CA ALA A 74 -15.43 6.33 -0.57
C ALA A 74 -16.26 5.87 -1.78
N SER A 75 -17.17 4.91 -1.59
CA SER A 75 -18.11 4.50 -2.63
C SER A 75 -19.07 5.62 -3.01
N GLU A 76 -19.68 6.31 -2.04
CA GLU A 76 -20.61 7.42 -2.29
C GLU A 76 -19.95 8.58 -3.06
N LEU A 77 -18.68 8.89 -2.74
CA LEU A 77 -17.94 10.00 -3.33
C LEU A 77 -17.18 9.62 -4.61
N GLY A 78 -17.13 8.34 -4.99
CA GLY A 78 -16.30 7.88 -6.10
C GLY A 78 -14.80 8.07 -5.83
N LEU A 79 -14.31 7.68 -4.66
CA LEU A 79 -12.90 7.76 -4.28
C LEU A 79 -12.25 6.37 -4.34
N ILE A 80 -11.11 6.30 -5.04
CA ILE A 80 -10.19 5.17 -4.91
C ILE A 80 -9.34 5.40 -3.66
N VAL A 81 -9.15 4.37 -2.85
CA VAL A 81 -8.29 4.48 -1.66
C VAL A 81 -7.24 3.39 -1.68
N VAL A 82 -6.00 3.78 -1.50
CA VAL A 82 -4.82 2.90 -1.50
C VAL A 82 -4.16 2.96 -0.14
N ALA A 83 -3.84 1.80 0.44
CA ALA A 83 -3.11 1.67 1.69
C ALA A 83 -1.90 0.74 1.47
N PRO A 84 -0.67 1.26 1.37
CA PRO A 84 0.54 0.44 1.40
C PRO A 84 0.81 -0.13 2.79
N ASP A 85 1.67 -1.15 2.87
CA ASP A 85 2.37 -1.51 4.11
C ASP A 85 3.30 -0.36 4.57
N THR A 86 3.72 -0.41 5.83
CA THR A 86 4.41 0.69 6.52
C THR A 86 5.95 0.58 6.48
N SER A 87 6.48 -0.54 6.01
CA SER A 87 7.91 -0.81 5.82
C SER A 87 8.11 -1.94 4.81
N PRO A 88 9.33 -2.14 4.28
CA PRO A 88 9.72 -3.41 3.69
C PRO A 88 9.52 -4.58 4.68
N ARG A 89 9.35 -5.81 4.16
CA ARG A 89 9.16 -7.04 4.94
C ARG A 89 9.95 -8.20 4.32
N GLY A 90 10.36 -9.16 5.16
CA GLY A 90 11.00 -10.41 4.74
C GLY A 90 12.24 -10.75 5.55
N GLU A 91 12.70 -12.01 5.47
CA GLU A 91 13.83 -12.51 6.29
C GLU A 91 15.16 -11.77 6.03
N ALA A 92 15.34 -11.21 4.83
CA ALA A 92 16.54 -10.47 4.46
C ALA A 92 16.48 -8.96 4.78
N VAL A 93 15.30 -8.46 5.19
CA VAL A 93 15.12 -7.04 5.51
C VAL A 93 15.61 -6.80 6.94
N PRO A 94 16.51 -5.83 7.19
CA PRO A 94 16.98 -5.55 8.53
C PRO A 94 15.82 -5.11 9.42
N ASP A 95 15.87 -5.52 10.67
CA ASP A 95 14.92 -5.14 11.72
C ASP A 95 15.69 -4.70 12.96
N ASP A 96 15.00 -4.12 13.93
CA ASP A 96 15.62 -3.70 15.18
C ASP A 96 16.16 -4.90 15.98
N PRO A 97 17.46 -4.93 16.33
CA PRO A 97 18.04 -6.01 17.12
C PRO A 97 17.40 -6.20 18.50
N GLU A 98 16.82 -5.14 19.08
CA GLU A 98 16.11 -5.20 20.36
C GLU A 98 14.61 -5.50 20.18
N SER A 99 14.14 -5.66 18.94
CA SER A 99 12.73 -5.87 18.58
C SER A 99 11.81 -4.76 19.13
N ALA A 100 12.31 -3.53 19.18
CA ALA A 100 11.52 -2.35 19.49
C ALA A 100 10.48 -2.09 18.39
N TYR A 101 9.34 -1.53 18.78
CA TYR A 101 8.20 -1.33 17.86
C TYR A 101 8.33 -0.07 16.99
N ASP A 102 9.27 0.81 17.31
CA ASP A 102 9.43 2.16 16.76
C ASP A 102 10.60 2.29 15.78
N ILE A 103 11.21 1.18 15.38
CA ILE A 103 12.25 1.12 14.35
C ILE A 103 12.17 -0.21 13.60
N GLY A 104 12.53 -0.22 12.31
CA GLY A 104 12.53 -1.42 11.50
C GLY A 104 11.15 -1.83 10.96
N LEU A 105 10.80 -3.11 11.11
CA LEU A 105 9.61 -3.70 10.50
C LEU A 105 8.33 -3.12 11.12
N GLY A 106 7.51 -2.47 10.30
CA GLY A 106 6.32 -1.73 10.75
C GLY A 106 6.62 -0.28 11.14
N ALA A 107 7.85 0.19 10.91
CA ALA A 107 8.34 1.50 11.33
C ALA A 107 9.30 2.10 10.28
N GLY A 108 8.87 2.17 9.01
CA GLY A 108 9.70 2.70 7.92
C GLY A 108 9.78 4.22 7.83
N PHE A 109 8.97 4.96 8.61
CA PHE A 109 8.91 6.43 8.68
C PHE A 109 8.70 7.20 7.37
N TYR A 110 8.47 6.50 6.25
CA TYR A 110 8.31 7.09 4.92
C TYR A 110 9.50 7.95 4.48
N VAL A 111 10.72 7.47 4.77
CA VAL A 111 11.98 8.07 4.32
C VAL A 111 12.71 7.13 3.36
N ASP A 112 13.69 7.67 2.64
CA ASP A 112 14.74 6.87 1.99
C ASP A 112 15.96 6.84 2.90
N ALA A 113 16.23 5.69 3.48
CA ALA A 113 17.33 5.52 4.42
C ALA A 113 18.69 5.60 3.70
N THR A 114 19.65 6.32 4.28
CA THR A 114 21.02 6.41 3.74
C THR A 114 22.02 5.53 4.46
N GLU A 115 21.72 5.14 5.70
CA GLU A 115 22.63 4.38 6.55
C GLU A 115 22.44 2.87 6.37
N GLU A 116 23.56 2.14 6.35
CA GLU A 116 23.55 0.69 6.41
C GLU A 116 23.09 0.21 7.80
N PRO A 117 22.35 -0.92 7.91
CA PRO A 117 21.93 -1.78 6.79
C PRO A 117 20.63 -1.34 6.10
N TRP A 118 19.98 -0.28 6.58
CA TRP A 118 18.62 0.14 6.22
C TRP A 118 18.48 0.59 4.76
N ASN A 119 19.47 1.31 4.24
CA ASN A 119 19.54 1.84 2.87
C ASN A 119 19.27 0.81 1.75
N LYS A 120 19.45 -0.48 2.02
CA LYS A 120 19.17 -1.55 1.07
C LYS A 120 17.68 -1.76 0.78
N HIS A 121 16.82 -1.50 1.75
CA HIS A 121 15.40 -1.85 1.68
C HIS A 121 14.45 -0.73 2.09
N TYR A 122 14.89 0.17 2.98
CA TYR A 122 14.05 1.20 3.58
C TYR A 122 14.00 2.45 2.69
N ASN A 123 13.54 2.28 1.44
CA ASN A 123 13.30 3.35 0.46
C ASN A 123 11.81 3.65 0.35
N MET A 124 11.17 3.88 1.51
CA MET A 124 9.71 4.00 1.63
C MET A 124 9.20 5.33 1.06
N TYR A 125 10.03 6.38 1.03
CA TYR A 125 9.65 7.64 0.38
C TYR A 125 9.52 7.43 -1.13
N SER A 126 10.57 6.89 -1.77
CA SER A 126 10.56 6.58 -3.20
C SER A 126 9.46 5.58 -3.56
N TYR A 127 9.21 4.58 -2.70
CA TYR A 127 8.12 3.61 -2.91
C TYR A 127 6.74 4.29 -2.98
N VAL A 128 6.41 5.15 -2.02
CA VAL A 128 5.08 5.79 -1.92
C VAL A 128 4.89 6.91 -2.95
N VAL A 129 5.95 7.64 -3.29
CA VAL A 129 5.87 8.82 -4.17
C VAL A 129 5.98 8.45 -5.65
N GLU A 130 6.76 7.43 -5.98
CA GLU A 130 7.09 7.11 -7.37
C GLU A 130 6.60 5.71 -7.76
N GLU A 131 7.11 4.66 -7.12
CA GLU A 131 6.88 3.29 -7.57
C GLU A 131 5.41 2.87 -7.49
N LEU A 132 4.77 3.03 -6.31
CA LEU A 132 3.40 2.60 -6.10
C LEU A 132 2.39 3.38 -6.96
N PRO A 133 2.47 4.72 -7.10
CA PRO A 133 1.61 5.46 -8.02
C PRO A 133 1.78 5.05 -9.48
N GLU A 134 3.01 4.88 -9.97
CA GLU A 134 3.26 4.41 -11.35
C GLU A 134 2.71 3.00 -11.57
N LEU A 135 2.90 2.14 -10.58
CA LEU A 135 2.41 0.77 -10.57
C LEU A 135 0.88 0.74 -10.69
N LEU A 136 0.18 1.58 -9.92
CA LEU A 136 -1.27 1.66 -9.98
C LEU A 136 -1.79 2.20 -11.31
N GLN A 137 -1.21 3.30 -11.81
CA GLN A 137 -1.62 3.91 -13.09
C GLN A 137 -1.49 2.97 -14.29
N ARG A 138 -0.52 2.04 -14.26
CA ARG A 138 -0.30 1.09 -15.36
C ARG A 138 -1.27 -0.09 -15.35
N HIS A 139 -1.88 -0.40 -14.20
CA HIS A 139 -2.55 -1.69 -13.99
C HIS A 139 -4.00 -1.58 -13.49
N PHE A 140 -4.42 -0.40 -13.05
CA PHE A 140 -5.79 -0.12 -12.65
C PHE A 140 -6.44 0.86 -13.64
N PRO A 141 -7.76 0.74 -13.88
CA PRO A 141 -8.50 1.62 -14.78
C PRO A 141 -8.54 3.07 -14.28
#